data_AF-A0A959L6K8-F1
#
_entry.id   AF-A0A959L6K8-F1
#
_cell.length_a   1.000
_cell.length_b   1.000
_cell.length_c   1.000
_cell.angle_alpha   90.00
_cell.angle_beta   90.00
_cell.angle_gamma   90.00
#
_symmetry.space_group_name_H-M   'P 1'
#
loop_
_entity.id
_entity.type
_entity.pdbx_description
1 polymer ?
#
loop_
_entity_poly.entity_id
_entity_poly.type
_entity_poly.pdbx_seq_one_letter_code
_entity_poly.pdbx_strand_id
1 'polypeptide(L)'
;MQPGGRLLLLIICLHYILFLNLNAQKSFTSIQVKIFDEKNEITGARVRFTDLEGKFYAPVGARADFPIINTTVPQSKEEGLILDNDRKFNYSTGDFKILLPQEKITLEVVKGFRYTIYQDTIDISQMSSFLEIHLEEAYKQPEENWYAGDVHVHFIDPETAMLQMQSEDLQICNLLISDFTVDHDRFRGSIEPISDKEHLIYYGQEYREDRLGHINLLNIKSKLIEPAASPRRQHYPLNIQASDAVHQDNGHVSWAHFAAWPGLEGPLGLVLKKIDAVELLCTIDPFQEPIFASDVVPALPVNSGLDLYYRLL
;
A
#
# COMPACT_ATOMS: atom_id res chain seq x y z
N MET A 1 -48.09 3.63 52.79
CA MET A 1 -47.23 3.73 51.60
C MET A 1 -47.81 4.80 50.69
N GLN A 2 -47.05 5.86 50.40
CA GLN A 2 -47.55 7.06 49.71
C GLN A 2 -47.80 6.84 48.20
N PRO A 3 -48.80 7.52 47.61
CA PRO A 3 -49.20 7.33 46.21
C PRO A 3 -48.19 7.85 45.17
N GLY A 4 -47.15 8.59 45.57
CA GLY A 4 -46.13 9.14 44.66
C GLY A 4 -45.15 8.11 44.06
N GLY A 5 -44.97 6.94 44.71
CA GLY A 5 -44.00 5.93 44.25
C GLY A 5 -44.41 5.17 42.98
N ARG A 6 -45.73 5.06 42.70
CA ARG A 6 -46.23 4.35 41.52
C ARG A 6 -46.12 5.16 40.23
N LEU A 7 -46.21 6.49 40.31
CA LEU A 7 -46.08 7.37 39.15
C LEU A 7 -44.61 7.49 38.69
N LEU A 8 -43.68 7.53 39.65
CA LEU A 8 -42.24 7.59 39.38
C LEU A 8 -41.72 6.30 38.72
N LEU A 9 -42.19 5.13 39.17
CA LEU A 9 -41.85 3.84 38.53
C LEU A 9 -42.39 3.74 37.10
N LEU A 10 -43.60 4.26 36.83
CA LEU A 10 -44.18 4.24 35.49
C LEU A 10 -43.38 5.10 34.50
N ILE A 11 -42.91 6.27 34.93
CA ILE A 11 -42.11 7.18 34.10
C ILE A 11 -40.72 6.59 33.82
N ILE A 12 -40.10 5.93 34.80
CA ILE A 12 -38.81 5.25 34.63
C ILE A 12 -38.96 4.04 33.69
N CYS A 13 -40.03 3.24 33.83
CA CYS A 13 -40.30 2.13 32.91
C CYS A 13 -40.61 2.62 31.49
N LEU A 14 -41.36 3.72 31.31
CA LEU A 14 -41.58 4.30 29.98
C LEU A 14 -40.28 4.82 29.37
N HIS A 15 -39.41 5.50 30.14
CA HIS A 15 -38.10 5.93 29.66
C HIS A 15 -37.21 4.73 29.31
N TYR A 16 -37.25 3.65 30.09
CA TYR A 16 -36.49 2.43 29.80
C TYR A 16 -37.00 1.72 28.55
N ILE A 17 -38.31 1.69 28.32
CA ILE A 17 -38.94 1.10 27.11
C ILE A 17 -38.72 1.98 25.88
N LEU A 18 -38.66 3.31 26.02
CA LEU A 18 -38.28 4.24 24.96
C LEU A 18 -36.77 4.17 24.64
N PHE A 19 -35.90 4.00 25.64
CA PHE A 19 -34.46 3.78 25.44
C PHE A 19 -34.15 2.40 24.84
N LEU A 20 -34.90 1.36 25.21
CA LEU A 20 -34.76 0.03 24.60
C LEU A 20 -35.27 -0.02 23.15
N ASN A 21 -36.21 0.85 22.76
CA ASN A 21 -36.71 0.94 21.38
C ASN A 21 -35.88 1.84 20.45
N LEU A 22 -34.87 2.57 20.97
CA LEU A 22 -33.96 3.36 20.14
C LEU A 22 -32.77 2.55 19.59
N ASN A 23 -32.58 1.32 20.06
CA ASN A 23 -31.70 0.34 19.41
C ASN A 23 -32.53 -0.55 18.49
N ALA A 24 -33.09 0.03 17.43
CA ALA A 24 -33.52 -0.78 16.30
C ALA A 24 -32.28 -1.54 15.80
N GLN A 25 -32.26 -2.86 16.00
CA GLN A 25 -31.20 -3.71 15.47
C GLN A 25 -31.20 -3.52 13.95
N LYS A 26 -30.17 -2.85 13.40
CA LYS A 26 -30.06 -2.64 11.95
C LYS A 26 -30.17 -4.01 11.27
N SER A 27 -31.10 -4.14 10.32
CA SER A 27 -31.22 -5.34 9.49
C SER A 27 -30.08 -5.34 8.48
N PHE A 28 -29.45 -6.50 8.26
CA PHE A 28 -28.33 -6.65 7.33
C PHE A 28 -28.72 -7.55 6.17
N THR A 29 -28.19 -7.23 4.98
CA THR A 29 -28.35 -8.01 3.76
C THR A 29 -26.98 -8.49 3.31
N SER A 30 -26.89 -9.77 2.93
CA SER A 30 -25.69 -10.31 2.28
C SER A 30 -25.75 -10.01 0.79
N ILE A 31 -24.77 -9.25 0.32
CA ILE A 31 -24.63 -8.87 -1.09
C ILE A 31 -23.41 -9.59 -1.65
N GLN A 32 -23.60 -10.28 -2.76
CA GLN A 32 -22.52 -10.80 -3.59
C GLN A 32 -22.09 -9.70 -4.56
N VAL A 33 -20.82 -9.30 -4.51
CA VAL A 33 -20.24 -8.25 -5.36
C VAL A 33 -19.35 -8.90 -6.42
N LYS A 34 -19.43 -8.39 -7.64
CA LYS A 34 -18.50 -8.70 -8.73
C LYS A 34 -17.98 -7.42 -9.37
N ILE A 35 -16.67 -7.34 -9.55
CA ILE A 35 -15.98 -6.20 -10.18
C ILE A 35 -15.41 -6.67 -11.51
N PHE A 36 -15.75 -5.96 -12.58
CA PHE A 36 -15.36 -6.27 -13.95
C PHE A 36 -14.48 -5.17 -14.52
N ASP A 37 -13.45 -5.59 -15.27
CA ASP A 37 -12.60 -4.71 -16.06
C ASP A 37 -13.22 -4.34 -17.43
N GLU A 38 -12.46 -3.66 -18.28
CA GLU A 38 -12.89 -3.25 -19.63
C GLU A 38 -13.13 -4.42 -20.59
N LYS A 39 -12.60 -5.60 -20.28
CA LYS A 39 -12.79 -6.85 -21.04
C LYS A 39 -13.97 -7.66 -20.52
N ASN A 40 -14.65 -7.19 -19.47
CA ASN A 40 -15.67 -7.90 -18.71
C ASN A 40 -15.14 -9.17 -18.02
N GLU A 41 -13.87 -9.17 -17.63
CA GLU A 41 -13.27 -10.19 -16.79
C GLU A 41 -13.30 -9.74 -15.32
N ILE A 42 -13.45 -10.69 -14.39
CA ILE A 42 -13.43 -10.36 -12.96
C ILE A 42 -12.02 -9.87 -12.61
N THR A 43 -11.93 -8.70 -12.00
CA THR A 43 -10.65 -8.08 -11.64
C THR A 43 -10.57 -7.71 -10.16
N GLY A 44 -9.35 -7.81 -9.62
CA GLY A 44 -9.03 -7.25 -8.32
C GLY A 44 -9.11 -5.72 -8.30
N ALA A 45 -9.40 -5.18 -7.12
CA ALA A 45 -9.46 -3.75 -6.83
C ALA A 45 -9.43 -3.53 -5.31
N ARG A 46 -9.10 -2.31 -4.90
CA ARG A 46 -9.42 -1.84 -3.54
C ARG A 46 -10.87 -1.40 -3.46
N VAL A 47 -11.53 -1.78 -2.38
CA VAL A 47 -12.94 -1.49 -2.14
C VAL A 47 -13.15 -0.81 -0.79
N ARG A 48 -14.07 0.15 -0.76
CA ARG A 48 -14.51 0.82 0.44
C ARG A 48 -16.02 0.96 0.44
N PHE A 49 -16.68 0.46 1.47
CA PHE A 49 -18.11 0.60 1.68
C PHE A 49 -18.35 1.33 2.99
N THR A 50 -19.12 2.42 2.96
CA THR A 50 -19.46 3.19 4.16
C THR A 50 -20.94 3.56 4.19
N ASP A 51 -21.52 3.65 5.38
CA ASP A 51 -22.81 4.33 5.55
C ASP A 51 -22.64 5.86 5.46
N LEU A 52 -23.75 6.59 5.53
CA LEU A 52 -23.77 8.06 5.44
C LEU A 52 -23.04 8.74 6.60
N GLU A 53 -22.86 8.05 7.73
CA GLU A 53 -22.08 8.49 8.87
C GLU A 53 -20.57 8.19 8.72
N GLY A 54 -20.18 7.53 7.62
CA GLY A 54 -18.79 7.20 7.30
C GLY A 54 -18.27 5.92 7.97
N LYS A 55 -19.13 5.12 8.61
CA LYS A 55 -18.71 3.86 9.21
C LYS A 55 -18.39 2.85 8.12
N PHE A 56 -17.20 2.25 8.22
CA PHE A 56 -16.68 1.27 7.28
C PHE A 56 -17.28 -0.14 7.46
N TYR A 57 -17.53 -0.81 6.34
CA TYR A 57 -17.94 -2.21 6.26
C TYR A 57 -16.95 -3.00 5.40
N ALA A 58 -16.35 -4.04 5.97
CA ALA A 58 -15.40 -4.91 5.27
C ALA A 58 -16.12 -6.08 4.58
N PRO A 59 -15.56 -6.60 3.46
CA PRO A 59 -15.95 -7.89 2.90
C PRO A 59 -15.94 -9.01 3.95
N VAL A 60 -16.77 -10.03 3.76
CA VAL A 60 -16.83 -11.22 4.63
C VAL A 60 -15.47 -11.93 4.61
N GLY A 61 -14.87 -12.09 5.78
CA GLY A 61 -13.55 -12.72 5.94
C GLY A 61 -12.41 -11.72 6.00
N ALA A 62 -12.59 -10.51 5.46
CA ALA A 62 -11.64 -9.42 5.59
C ALA A 62 -11.78 -8.73 6.95
N ARG A 63 -10.69 -8.12 7.43
CA ARG A 63 -10.73 -7.31 8.64
C ARG A 63 -11.33 -5.94 8.38
N ALA A 64 -12.11 -5.45 9.35
CA ALA A 64 -12.62 -4.07 9.37
C ALA A 64 -11.79 -3.16 10.29
N ASP A 65 -11.08 -3.77 11.25
CA ASP A 65 -10.08 -3.16 12.09
C ASP A 65 -8.68 -3.48 11.53
N PHE A 66 -7.96 -2.43 11.13
CA PHE A 66 -6.56 -2.53 10.72
C PHE A 66 -5.71 -2.02 11.89
N PRO A 67 -5.45 -2.87 12.91
CA PRO A 67 -4.55 -2.46 13.98
C PRO A 67 -3.19 -2.12 13.36
N ILE A 68 -2.66 -0.94 13.67
CA ILE A 68 -1.26 -0.63 13.39
C ILE A 68 -0.46 -1.46 14.40
N ILE A 69 -0.08 -2.66 13.98
CA ILE A 69 0.69 -3.56 14.83
C ILE A 69 2.15 -3.14 14.69
N ASN A 70 2.70 -2.59 15.76
CA ASN A 70 4.13 -2.30 15.89
C ASN A 70 4.88 -3.63 16.15
N THR A 71 4.83 -4.57 15.20
CA THR A 71 5.52 -5.86 15.31
C THR A 71 6.82 -5.86 14.52
N THR A 72 7.88 -6.36 15.15
CA THR A 72 9.16 -6.77 14.56
C THR A 72 9.06 -7.99 13.64
N VAL A 73 7.84 -8.47 13.36
CA VAL A 73 7.55 -9.64 12.53
C VAL A 73 6.48 -9.22 11.52
N PRO A 74 6.73 -9.35 10.21
CA PRO A 74 5.75 -9.06 9.19
C PRO A 74 4.56 -10.01 9.33
N GLN A 75 3.35 -9.45 9.43
CA GLN A 75 2.12 -10.24 9.39
C GLN A 75 1.66 -10.34 7.94
N SER A 76 1.65 -11.57 7.45
CA SER A 76 1.63 -11.91 6.03
C SER A 76 0.25 -11.79 5.35
N LYS A 77 -0.59 -10.84 5.77
CA LYS A 77 -1.94 -10.61 5.20
C LYS A 77 -2.38 -9.16 5.41
N GLU A 78 -1.77 -8.23 4.69
CA GLU A 78 -2.31 -6.87 4.58
C GLU A 78 -3.46 -6.85 3.55
N GLU A 79 -4.61 -7.38 3.97
CA GLU A 79 -5.86 -7.37 3.21
C GLU A 79 -6.57 -6.01 3.26
N GLY A 80 -5.96 -5.02 3.91
CA GLY A 80 -6.56 -3.71 4.11
C GLY A 80 -5.53 -2.60 4.25
N LEU A 81 -6.01 -1.39 3.98
CA LEU A 81 -5.20 -0.20 3.80
C LEU A 81 -5.92 0.99 4.43
N ILE A 82 -5.18 1.83 5.14
CA ILE A 82 -5.66 3.13 5.61
C ILE A 82 -4.91 4.21 4.84
N LEU A 83 -5.64 5.04 4.12
CA LEU A 83 -5.13 6.25 3.48
C LEU A 83 -5.46 7.50 4.31
N ASP A 84 -4.99 8.65 3.85
CA ASP A 84 -5.27 9.96 4.43
C ASP A 84 -6.73 10.14 4.84
N ASN A 85 -6.93 10.84 5.96
CA ASN A 85 -8.24 11.06 6.58
C ASN A 85 -8.94 9.77 7.06
N ASP A 86 -8.18 8.78 7.55
CA ASP A 86 -8.66 7.48 8.03
C ASP A 86 -9.52 6.72 6.99
N ARG A 87 -9.21 6.90 5.70
CA ARG A 87 -9.95 6.25 4.62
C ARG A 87 -9.51 4.80 4.50
N LYS A 88 -10.36 3.93 5.03
CA LYS A 88 -10.21 2.48 5.07
C LYS A 88 -10.63 1.82 3.75
N PHE A 89 -9.79 0.94 3.24
CA PHE A 89 -10.03 0.09 2.07
C PHE A 89 -9.66 -1.36 2.39
N ASN A 90 -10.31 -2.31 1.71
CA ASN A 90 -9.84 -3.69 1.62
C ASN A 90 -9.39 -3.99 0.19
N TYR A 91 -8.32 -4.76 0.05
CA TYR A 91 -7.97 -5.39 -1.23
C TYR A 91 -8.91 -6.57 -1.49
N SER A 92 -9.30 -6.77 -2.74
CA SER A 92 -10.21 -7.82 -3.15
C SER A 92 -9.81 -8.39 -4.50
N THR A 93 -10.08 -9.68 -4.72
CA THR A 93 -9.92 -10.35 -6.01
C THR A 93 -11.05 -10.05 -7.00
N GLY A 94 -12.04 -9.25 -6.59
CA GLY A 94 -13.16 -8.83 -7.43
C GLY A 94 -14.44 -9.64 -7.28
N ASP A 95 -14.40 -10.82 -6.66
CA ASP A 95 -15.58 -11.65 -6.36
C ASP A 95 -15.64 -11.92 -4.85
N PHE A 96 -16.58 -11.26 -4.16
CA PHE A 96 -16.67 -11.35 -2.70
C PHE A 96 -18.08 -11.10 -2.19
N LYS A 97 -18.31 -11.51 -0.94
CA LYS A 97 -19.55 -11.20 -0.22
C LYS A 97 -19.32 -10.10 0.79
N ILE A 98 -20.33 -9.27 1.03
CA ILE A 98 -20.33 -8.25 2.07
C ILE A 98 -21.67 -8.24 2.81
N LEU A 99 -21.64 -7.94 4.11
CA LEU A 99 -22.84 -7.76 4.93
C LEU A 99 -23.06 -6.26 5.14
N LEU A 100 -24.13 -5.73 4.56
CA LEU A 100 -24.44 -4.30 4.60
C LEU A 100 -25.78 -4.06 5.30
N PRO A 101 -25.91 -2.99 6.10
CA PRO A 101 -27.20 -2.61 6.67
C PRO A 101 -28.17 -2.18 5.56
N GLN A 102 -29.47 -2.38 5.78
CA GLN A 102 -30.56 -1.98 4.87
C GLN A 102 -30.77 -0.45 4.86
N GLU A 103 -29.76 0.28 4.40
CA GLU A 103 -29.74 1.73 4.28
C GLU A 103 -28.93 2.16 3.05
N LYS A 104 -28.73 3.47 2.87
CA LYS A 104 -27.87 3.98 1.82
C LYS A 104 -26.40 3.74 2.17
N ILE A 105 -25.69 3.08 1.26
CA ILE A 105 -24.27 2.79 1.35
C ILE A 105 -23.54 3.51 0.22
N THR A 106 -22.52 4.26 0.56
CA THR A 106 -21.55 4.79 -0.39
C THR A 106 -20.47 3.75 -0.62
N LEU A 107 -20.15 3.49 -1.88
CA LEU A 107 -19.05 2.62 -2.27
C LEU A 107 -18.04 3.37 -3.11
N GLU A 108 -16.79 2.96 -2.96
CA GLU A 108 -15.66 3.41 -3.74
C GLU A 108 -14.81 2.22 -4.15
N VAL A 109 -14.50 2.11 -5.44
CA VAL A 109 -13.65 1.06 -6.00
C VAL A 109 -12.53 1.68 -6.82
N VAL A 110 -11.30 1.28 -6.53
CA VAL A 110 -10.07 1.81 -7.14
C VAL A 110 -9.23 0.66 -7.67
N LYS A 111 -8.81 0.77 -8.94
CA LYS A 111 -7.89 -0.17 -9.60
C LYS A 111 -6.72 0.60 -10.23
N GLY A 112 -5.68 0.86 -9.44
CA GLY A 112 -4.50 1.59 -9.91
C GLY A 112 -4.80 2.97 -10.47
N PHE A 113 -3.86 3.51 -11.27
CA PHE A 113 -4.00 4.81 -11.92
C PHE A 113 -4.63 4.75 -13.31
N ARG A 114 -4.67 3.56 -13.93
CA ARG A 114 -5.21 3.38 -15.28
C ARG A 114 -6.72 3.51 -15.34
N TYR A 115 -7.42 3.19 -14.25
CA TYR A 115 -8.88 3.22 -14.17
C TYR A 115 -9.37 4.48 -13.49
N THR A 116 -10.58 4.91 -13.85
CA THR A 116 -11.29 5.94 -13.10
C THR A 116 -11.72 5.39 -11.74
N ILE A 117 -11.80 6.28 -10.74
CA ILE A 117 -12.33 5.90 -9.43
C ILE A 117 -13.85 5.71 -9.59
N TYR A 118 -14.33 4.49 -9.38
CA TYR A 118 -15.76 4.22 -9.33
C TYR A 118 -16.31 4.68 -7.97
N GLN A 119 -17.31 5.56 -7.96
CA GLN A 119 -18.01 5.98 -6.75
C GLN A 119 -19.52 5.98 -7.00
N ASP A 120 -20.27 5.40 -6.06
CA ASP A 120 -21.72 5.36 -6.14
C ASP A 120 -22.35 5.34 -4.74
N THR A 121 -23.65 5.61 -4.65
CA THR A 121 -24.44 5.45 -3.42
C THR A 121 -25.70 4.66 -3.71
N ILE A 122 -25.76 3.47 -3.14
CA ILE A 122 -26.81 2.47 -3.37
C ILE A 122 -27.72 2.34 -2.15
N ASP A 123 -29.01 2.14 -2.37
CA ASP A 123 -29.97 1.86 -1.29
C ASP A 123 -30.14 0.34 -1.12
N ILE A 124 -29.48 -0.21 -0.10
CA ILE A 124 -29.47 -1.65 0.18
C ILE A 124 -30.87 -2.19 0.49
N SER A 125 -31.79 -1.34 0.96
CA SER A 125 -33.17 -1.75 1.25
C SER A 125 -33.98 -2.11 -0.01
N GLN A 126 -33.53 -1.64 -1.19
CA GLN A 126 -34.19 -1.84 -2.48
C GLN A 126 -33.42 -2.77 -3.42
N MET A 127 -32.25 -3.27 -2.99
CA MET A 127 -31.35 -4.04 -3.83
C MET A 127 -31.59 -5.54 -3.79
N SER A 128 -31.21 -6.18 -4.90
CA SER A 128 -31.03 -7.63 -4.95
C SER A 128 -29.80 -8.06 -4.12
N SER A 129 -29.66 -9.35 -3.84
CA SER A 129 -28.48 -9.90 -3.15
C SER A 129 -27.19 -9.92 -4.01
N PHE A 130 -27.13 -9.11 -5.07
CA PHE A 130 -26.08 -9.10 -6.07
C PHE A 130 -25.80 -7.68 -6.59
N LEU A 131 -24.52 -7.34 -6.77
CA LEU A 131 -24.03 -6.06 -7.26
C LEU A 131 -22.90 -6.29 -8.26
N GLU A 132 -23.05 -5.77 -9.47
CA GLU A 132 -21.99 -5.72 -10.48
C GLU A 132 -21.44 -4.31 -10.58
N ILE A 133 -20.12 -4.20 -10.63
CA ILE A 133 -19.38 -2.94 -10.77
C ILE A 133 -18.51 -3.09 -12.00
N HIS A 134 -18.68 -2.20 -12.97
CA HIS A 134 -17.87 -2.16 -14.18
C HIS A 134 -16.93 -0.98 -14.11
N LEU A 135 -15.62 -1.25 -14.14
CA LEU A 135 -14.60 -0.21 -14.11
C LEU A 135 -14.36 0.34 -15.52
N GLU A 136 -14.03 1.62 -15.58
CA GLU A 136 -13.74 2.31 -16.84
C GLU A 136 -12.28 2.76 -16.85
N GLU A 137 -11.58 2.50 -17.95
CA GLU A 137 -10.22 3.01 -18.15
C GLU A 137 -10.24 4.54 -18.28
N ALA A 138 -9.40 5.22 -17.51
CA ALA A 138 -9.14 6.65 -17.65
C ALA A 138 -8.25 6.94 -18.86
N TYR A 139 -7.33 6.02 -19.20
CA TYR A 139 -6.49 6.09 -20.39
C TYR A 139 -6.06 4.69 -20.84
N LYS A 140 -5.74 4.56 -22.13
CA LYS A 140 -5.13 3.35 -22.68
C LYS A 140 -3.63 3.41 -22.47
N GLN A 141 -3.09 2.43 -21.76
CA GLN A 141 -1.64 2.25 -21.66
C GLN A 141 -1.06 2.03 -23.07
N PRO A 142 0.09 2.64 -23.41
CA PRO A 142 0.74 2.38 -24.70
C PRO A 142 1.04 0.88 -24.86
N GLU A 143 0.72 0.31 -26.02
CA GLU A 143 0.69 -1.15 -26.22
C GLU A 143 2.07 -1.83 -26.18
N GLU A 144 3.18 -1.08 -26.31
CA GLU A 144 4.53 -1.66 -26.37
C GLU A 144 5.43 -1.20 -25.22
N ASN A 145 5.92 -2.17 -24.45
CA ASN A 145 7.02 -2.06 -23.49
C ASN A 145 6.81 -1.13 -22.27
N TRP A 146 5.57 -0.73 -21.98
CA TRP A 146 5.25 -0.06 -20.71
C TRP A 146 4.76 -1.09 -19.70
N TYR A 147 5.36 -1.08 -18.50
CA TYR A 147 4.97 -1.94 -17.40
C TYR A 147 4.74 -1.11 -16.14
N ALA A 148 3.57 -1.26 -15.53
CA ALA A 148 3.32 -0.69 -14.22
C ALA A 148 3.98 -1.56 -13.15
N GLY A 149 4.63 -0.95 -12.15
CA GLY A 149 5.24 -1.73 -11.08
C GLY A 149 5.59 -0.93 -9.86
N ASP A 150 5.73 -1.66 -8.75
CA ASP A 150 6.27 -1.16 -7.50
C ASP A 150 7.66 -1.76 -7.28
N VAL A 151 8.66 -0.91 -7.10
CA VAL A 151 10.07 -1.29 -6.98
C VAL A 151 10.56 -1.29 -5.55
N HIS A 152 9.72 -0.90 -4.58
CA HIS A 152 10.15 -0.67 -3.20
C HIS A 152 9.07 -1.06 -2.19
N VAL A 153 8.89 -2.38 -2.01
CA VAL A 153 7.89 -2.94 -1.09
C VAL A 153 8.55 -3.72 0.04
N HIS A 154 8.07 -3.56 1.27
CA HIS A 154 8.55 -4.29 2.45
C HIS A 154 7.39 -5.02 3.15
N PHE A 155 7.72 -5.98 4.01
CA PHE A 155 6.84 -6.60 5.01
C PHE A 155 5.67 -7.47 4.52
N ILE A 156 5.36 -7.50 3.22
CA ILE A 156 4.34 -8.39 2.68
C ILE A 156 4.95 -9.65 2.06
N ASP A 157 4.20 -10.75 2.07
CA ASP A 157 4.59 -11.99 1.40
C ASP A 157 4.18 -11.98 -0.09
N PRO A 158 4.71 -12.89 -0.92
CA PRO A 158 4.37 -12.96 -2.35
C PRO A 158 2.87 -13.12 -2.62
N GLU A 159 2.15 -13.83 -1.75
CA GLU A 159 0.71 -14.00 -1.81
C GLU A 159 -0.06 -12.68 -1.65
N THR A 160 0.31 -11.89 -0.64
CA THR A 160 -0.26 -10.55 -0.40
C THR A 160 0.15 -9.60 -1.53
N ALA A 161 1.41 -9.64 -1.95
CA ALA A 161 1.91 -8.83 -3.06
C ALA A 161 1.16 -9.11 -4.36
N MET A 162 0.83 -10.37 -4.66
CA MET A 162 0.00 -10.73 -5.82
C MET A 162 -1.38 -10.08 -5.75
N LEU A 163 -2.05 -10.19 -4.59
CA LEU A 163 -3.39 -9.59 -4.39
C LEU A 163 -3.35 -8.07 -4.58
N GLN A 164 -2.39 -7.39 -3.95
CA GLN A 164 -2.25 -5.93 -4.04
C GLN A 164 -1.89 -5.50 -5.46
N MET A 165 -0.94 -6.17 -6.10
CA MET A 165 -0.54 -5.91 -7.49
C MET A 165 -1.71 -6.00 -8.46
N GLN A 166 -2.51 -7.06 -8.39
CA GLN A 166 -3.71 -7.21 -9.23
C GLN A 166 -4.76 -6.13 -8.96
N SER A 167 -4.89 -5.73 -7.68
CA SER A 167 -5.82 -4.69 -7.25
C SER A 167 -5.37 -3.27 -7.61
N GLU A 168 -4.07 -3.03 -7.76
CA GLU A 168 -3.49 -1.73 -8.10
C GLU A 168 -3.08 -1.63 -9.58
N ASP A 169 -3.47 -2.61 -10.39
CA ASP A 169 -3.12 -2.68 -11.81
C ASP A 169 -1.61 -2.63 -12.08
N LEU A 170 -0.84 -3.31 -11.23
CA LEU A 170 0.60 -3.44 -11.36
C LEU A 170 0.95 -4.78 -12.04
N GLN A 171 2.10 -4.81 -12.71
CA GLN A 171 2.62 -5.98 -13.42
C GLN A 171 3.94 -6.48 -12.80
N ILE A 172 4.64 -5.62 -12.06
CA ILE A 172 5.93 -5.94 -11.44
C ILE A 172 5.90 -5.50 -9.98
N CYS A 173 6.32 -6.36 -9.05
CA CYS A 173 6.48 -6.03 -7.64
C CYS A 173 7.87 -6.50 -7.15
N ASN A 174 8.65 -5.59 -6.57
CA ASN A 174 9.91 -5.93 -5.91
C ASN A 174 9.73 -5.88 -4.39
N LEU A 175 9.79 -7.06 -3.78
CA LEU A 175 9.86 -7.22 -2.33
C LEU A 175 11.30 -7.03 -1.89
N LEU A 176 11.60 -5.93 -1.20
CA LEU A 176 12.96 -5.57 -0.82
C LEU A 176 13.27 -6.11 0.56
N ILE A 177 14.31 -6.94 0.63
CA ILE A 177 14.89 -7.38 1.90
C ILE A 177 15.78 -6.25 2.43
N SER A 178 15.76 -6.00 3.74
CA SER A 178 16.66 -5.04 4.37
C SER A 178 17.11 -5.49 5.75
N ASP A 179 18.01 -4.76 6.39
CA ASP A 179 18.54 -5.08 7.72
C ASP A 179 17.49 -5.01 8.85
N PHE A 180 16.32 -4.43 8.58
CA PHE A 180 15.18 -4.38 9.49
C PHE A 180 14.06 -5.37 9.17
N THR A 181 14.14 -6.07 8.04
CA THR A 181 13.16 -7.10 7.66
C THR A 181 13.58 -8.46 8.26
N VAL A 182 12.76 -9.49 8.09
CA VAL A 182 13.04 -10.85 8.62
C VAL A 182 12.90 -11.94 7.55
N ASP A 183 12.80 -11.53 6.29
CA ASP A 183 12.55 -12.34 5.11
C ASP A 183 13.83 -12.63 4.30
N HIS A 184 15.02 -12.49 4.92
CA HIS A 184 16.31 -12.78 4.28
C HIS A 184 16.41 -14.20 3.71
N ASP A 185 15.76 -15.17 4.34
CA ASP A 185 15.73 -16.57 3.91
C ASP A 185 14.82 -16.81 2.70
N ARG A 186 14.00 -15.82 2.31
CA ARG A 186 13.15 -15.88 1.12
C ARG A 186 13.87 -15.51 -0.16
N PHE A 187 15.07 -14.93 -0.10
CA PHE A 187 15.82 -14.58 -1.30
C PHE A 187 16.24 -15.81 -2.10
N ARG A 188 15.81 -15.88 -3.37
CA ARG A 188 16.13 -16.98 -4.30
C ARG A 188 16.88 -16.54 -5.55
N GLY A 189 17.01 -15.23 -5.79
CA GLY A 189 17.60 -14.71 -7.02
C GLY A 189 16.86 -15.11 -8.31
N SER A 190 15.55 -15.34 -8.20
CA SER A 190 14.64 -15.68 -9.30
C SER A 190 13.24 -15.18 -8.99
N ILE A 191 12.37 -15.13 -10.02
CA ILE A 191 10.96 -14.77 -9.83
C ILE A 191 10.27 -15.73 -8.86
N GLU A 192 9.38 -15.19 -8.03
CA GLU A 192 8.66 -15.99 -7.05
C GLU A 192 7.70 -16.98 -7.75
N PRO A 193 7.53 -18.22 -7.25
CA PRO A 193 6.70 -19.24 -7.90
C PRO A 193 5.23 -18.88 -8.13
N ILE A 194 4.69 -17.92 -7.37
CA ILE A 194 3.33 -17.42 -7.54
C ILE A 194 3.17 -16.50 -8.75
N SER A 195 4.27 -15.97 -9.28
CA SER A 195 4.27 -15.12 -10.47
C SER A 195 3.66 -15.84 -11.68
N ASP A 196 3.03 -15.08 -12.56
CA ASP A 196 2.42 -15.58 -13.79
C ASP A 196 2.96 -14.82 -15.03
N LYS A 197 2.27 -14.94 -16.17
CA LYS A 197 2.66 -14.30 -17.43
C LYS A 197 2.50 -12.77 -17.42
N GLU A 198 1.67 -12.23 -16.54
CA GLU A 198 1.28 -10.82 -16.46
C GLU A 198 1.79 -10.13 -15.19
N HIS A 199 2.07 -10.91 -14.14
CA HIS A 199 2.41 -10.46 -12.81
C HIS A 199 3.72 -11.10 -12.33
N LEU A 200 4.77 -10.29 -12.19
CA LEU A 200 6.10 -10.74 -11.79
C LEU A 200 6.44 -10.21 -10.39
N ILE A 201 6.71 -11.13 -9.46
CA ILE A 201 7.16 -10.81 -8.11
C ILE A 201 8.60 -11.26 -7.96
N TYR A 202 9.45 -10.37 -7.44
CA TYR A 202 10.88 -10.64 -7.28
C TYR A 202 11.39 -10.11 -5.95
N TYR A 203 12.25 -10.87 -5.28
CA TYR A 203 12.94 -10.37 -4.08
C TYR A 203 14.21 -9.58 -4.46
N GLY A 204 14.23 -8.30 -4.12
CA GLY A 204 15.41 -7.43 -4.20
C GLY A 204 15.98 -7.14 -2.83
N GLN A 205 16.78 -6.08 -2.74
CA GLN A 205 17.33 -5.61 -1.46
C GLN A 205 17.28 -4.08 -1.38
N GLU A 206 16.80 -3.53 -0.27
CA GLU A 206 17.09 -2.14 0.08
C GLU A 206 18.38 -2.12 0.91
N TYR A 207 19.45 -1.61 0.32
CA TYR A 207 20.77 -1.52 0.94
C TYR A 207 20.95 -0.15 1.59
N ARG A 208 20.96 -0.13 2.92
CA ARG A 208 20.76 1.10 3.71
C ARG A 208 21.96 1.50 4.54
N GLU A 209 22.16 2.80 4.67
CA GLU A 209 23.04 3.43 5.65
C GLU A 209 22.59 4.86 5.85
N ASP A 210 22.42 5.25 7.12
CA ASP A 210 21.77 6.50 7.48
C ASP A 210 22.45 7.74 6.87
N ARG A 211 23.79 7.73 6.73
CA ARG A 211 24.55 8.84 6.16
C ARG A 211 24.80 8.68 4.66
N LEU A 212 25.12 7.48 4.18
CA LEU A 212 25.43 7.28 2.75
C LEU A 212 24.17 7.31 1.87
N GLY A 213 22.99 7.11 2.47
CA GLY A 213 21.71 7.00 1.78
C GLY A 213 21.34 5.56 1.50
N HIS A 214 20.13 5.35 1.00
CA HIS A 214 19.59 4.03 0.69
C HIS A 214 19.51 3.82 -0.82
N ILE A 215 19.81 2.60 -1.27
CA ILE A 215 19.68 2.20 -2.66
C ILE A 215 18.92 0.88 -2.76
N ASN A 216 18.05 0.76 -3.76
CA ASN A 216 17.33 -0.45 -4.08
C ASN A 216 18.13 -1.24 -5.12
N LEU A 217 18.48 -2.47 -4.76
CA LEU A 217 19.20 -3.41 -5.58
C LEU A 217 18.19 -4.37 -6.20
N LEU A 218 17.87 -4.14 -7.46
CA LEU A 218 16.86 -4.88 -8.22
C LEU A 218 17.52 -5.90 -9.14
N ASN A 219 16.80 -6.98 -9.45
CA ASN A 219 17.27 -8.05 -10.34
C ASN A 219 18.64 -8.65 -9.92
N ILE A 220 18.92 -8.69 -8.61
CA ILE A 220 20.07 -9.40 -8.05
C ILE A 220 19.81 -10.91 -8.08
N LYS A 221 20.72 -11.72 -8.63
CA LYS A 221 20.46 -13.15 -8.87
C LYS A 221 21.32 -14.07 -8.01
N SER A 222 22.55 -13.66 -7.77
CA SER A 222 23.53 -14.51 -7.09
C SER A 222 23.34 -14.56 -5.58
N LYS A 223 23.21 -13.40 -4.92
CA LYS A 223 23.10 -13.26 -3.46
C LYS A 223 22.66 -11.86 -3.06
N LEU A 224 22.17 -11.74 -1.83
CA LEU A 224 22.10 -10.45 -1.14
C LEU A 224 23.51 -9.87 -0.97
N ILE A 225 23.63 -8.55 -1.05
CA ILE A 225 24.87 -7.82 -0.81
C ILE A 225 25.05 -7.63 0.70
N GLU A 226 26.19 -8.09 1.21
CA GLU A 226 26.49 -8.03 2.64
C GLU A 226 27.02 -6.65 3.07
N PRO A 227 26.65 -6.15 4.26
CA PRO A 227 25.78 -6.80 5.24
C PRO A 227 24.29 -6.67 4.89
N ALA A 228 23.56 -7.79 4.88
CA ALA A 228 22.14 -7.81 4.52
C ALA A 228 21.18 -7.84 5.72
N ALA A 229 21.57 -8.49 6.82
CA ALA A 229 20.74 -8.71 8.01
C ALA A 229 21.19 -7.91 9.24
N SER A 230 22.01 -6.88 9.04
CA SER A 230 22.47 -6.01 10.13
C SER A 230 22.84 -4.63 9.62
N PRO A 231 22.63 -3.56 10.41
CA PRO A 231 23.05 -2.22 10.03
C PRO A 231 24.55 -2.16 9.71
N ARG A 232 24.90 -1.36 8.70
CA ARG A 232 26.30 -1.10 8.35
C ARG A 232 27.00 -0.33 9.46
N ARG A 233 28.21 -0.78 9.82
CA ARG A 233 29.06 -0.10 10.81
C ARG A 233 30.09 0.76 10.09
N GLN A 234 30.39 1.93 10.66
CA GLN A 234 31.47 2.81 10.18
C GLN A 234 31.31 3.27 8.72
N HIS A 235 30.08 3.35 8.20
CA HIS A 235 29.81 3.76 6.81
C HIS A 235 30.54 2.88 5.78
N TYR A 236 30.62 1.56 6.03
CA TYR A 236 31.26 0.60 5.11
C TYR A 236 30.51 -0.75 5.12
N PRO A 237 30.45 -1.48 3.99
CA PRO A 237 30.86 -1.11 2.62
C PRO A 237 30.06 0.07 2.05
N LEU A 238 30.58 0.71 1.00
CA LEU A 238 29.95 1.86 0.34
C LEU A 238 28.78 1.48 -0.59
N ASN A 239 27.87 2.41 -0.88
CA ASN A 239 26.77 2.21 -1.83
C ASN A 239 27.28 1.95 -3.25
N ILE A 240 28.32 2.65 -3.70
CA ILE A 240 28.92 2.44 -5.03
C ILE A 240 29.56 1.06 -5.18
N GLN A 241 30.09 0.48 -4.10
CA GLN A 241 30.64 -0.88 -4.13
C GLN A 241 29.53 -1.93 -4.26
N ALA A 242 28.41 -1.73 -3.56
CA ALA A 242 27.22 -2.55 -3.76
C ALA A 242 26.70 -2.41 -5.19
N SER A 243 26.65 -1.19 -5.71
CA SER A 243 26.23 -0.92 -7.08
C SER A 243 27.10 -1.65 -8.11
N ASP A 244 28.42 -1.63 -7.94
CA ASP A 244 29.36 -2.38 -8.78
C ASP A 244 29.07 -3.88 -8.78
N ALA A 245 28.76 -4.46 -7.61
CA ALA A 245 28.42 -5.87 -7.50
C ALA A 245 27.10 -6.21 -8.20
N VAL A 246 26.09 -5.33 -8.10
CA VAL A 246 24.79 -5.49 -8.76
C VAL A 246 24.93 -5.40 -10.28
N HIS A 247 25.67 -4.41 -10.78
CA HIS A 247 25.91 -4.25 -12.21
C HIS A 247 26.69 -5.40 -12.83
N GLN A 248 27.61 -6.03 -12.08
CA GLN A 248 28.30 -7.24 -12.53
C GLN A 248 27.35 -8.42 -12.80
N ASP A 249 26.17 -8.46 -12.18
CA ASP A 249 25.13 -9.48 -12.36
C ASP A 249 23.99 -9.04 -13.32
N ASN A 250 24.18 -7.90 -14.01
CA ASN A 250 23.16 -7.20 -14.79
C ASN A 250 21.90 -6.83 -13.97
N GLY A 251 22.10 -6.57 -12.68
CA GLY A 251 21.06 -5.96 -11.83
C GLY A 251 20.94 -4.47 -12.08
N HIS A 252 19.97 -3.85 -11.41
CA HIS A 252 19.65 -2.43 -11.54
C HIS A 252 19.66 -1.76 -10.17
N VAL A 253 20.12 -0.51 -10.11
CA VAL A 253 20.24 0.24 -8.86
C VAL A 253 19.37 1.49 -8.93
N SER A 254 18.34 1.55 -8.09
CA SER A 254 17.54 2.77 -7.89
C SER A 254 17.94 3.46 -6.59
N TRP A 255 18.00 4.78 -6.59
CA TRP A 255 18.18 5.57 -5.37
C TRP A 255 16.85 5.72 -4.65
N ALA A 256 16.75 5.11 -3.47
CA ALA A 256 15.53 5.14 -2.68
C ALA A 256 15.25 6.55 -2.13
N HIS A 257 13.96 6.92 -2.09
CA HIS A 257 13.43 8.15 -1.49
C HIS A 257 14.33 9.38 -1.69
N PHE A 258 14.78 9.60 -2.94
CA PHE A 258 15.79 10.58 -3.33
C PHE A 258 15.53 12.00 -2.79
N ALA A 259 14.27 12.44 -2.86
CA ALA A 259 13.90 13.79 -2.44
C ALA A 259 13.98 14.01 -0.92
N ALA A 260 13.72 12.96 -0.12
CA ALA A 260 13.60 13.05 1.33
C ALA A 260 14.85 12.57 2.08
N TRP A 261 15.65 11.69 1.47
CA TRP A 261 16.86 11.16 2.08
C TRP A 261 17.94 10.93 1.02
N PRO A 262 18.57 12.01 0.54
CA PRO A 262 19.57 11.88 -0.52
C PRO A 262 20.80 11.09 -0.06
N GLY A 263 21.23 11.27 1.19
CA GLY A 263 22.49 10.70 1.66
C GLY A 263 23.71 11.34 0.98
N LEU A 264 24.89 11.07 1.54
CA LEU A 264 26.14 11.70 1.14
C LEU A 264 26.75 11.08 -0.13
N GLU A 265 26.40 9.83 -0.45
CA GLU A 265 27.00 9.11 -1.57
C GLU A 265 26.17 9.19 -2.86
N GLY A 266 24.86 9.42 -2.76
CA GLY A 266 23.94 9.45 -3.90
C GLY A 266 24.41 10.33 -5.07
N PRO A 267 24.78 11.62 -4.86
CA PRO A 267 25.28 12.47 -5.94
C PRO A 267 26.54 11.94 -6.62
N LEU A 268 27.46 11.34 -5.84
CA LEU A 268 28.67 10.72 -6.39
C LEU A 268 28.31 9.46 -7.20
N GLY A 269 27.38 8.65 -6.68
CA GLY A 269 26.86 7.48 -7.38
C GLY A 269 26.26 7.82 -8.74
N LEU A 270 25.51 8.91 -8.83
CA LEU A 270 24.94 9.40 -10.09
C LEU A 270 26.02 9.82 -11.10
N VAL A 271 27.00 10.63 -10.69
CA VAL A 271 28.11 11.08 -11.56
C VAL A 271 28.98 9.91 -12.02
N LEU A 272 29.22 8.94 -11.14
CA LEU A 272 30.00 7.74 -11.44
C LEU A 272 29.19 6.66 -12.19
N LYS A 273 27.92 6.92 -12.55
CA LYS A 273 27.02 5.98 -13.22
C LYS A 273 26.86 4.65 -12.46
N LYS A 274 26.71 4.77 -11.14
CA LYS A 274 26.43 3.67 -10.20
C LYS A 274 24.95 3.55 -9.88
N ILE A 275 24.18 4.59 -10.18
CA ILE A 275 22.74 4.67 -9.97
C ILE A 275 22.09 4.78 -11.36
N ASP A 276 21.06 3.96 -11.59
CA ASP A 276 20.37 3.85 -12.86
C ASP A 276 19.01 4.56 -12.86
N ALA A 277 18.39 4.72 -11.68
CA ALA A 277 17.11 5.38 -11.49
C ALA A 277 17.04 6.12 -10.13
N VAL A 278 16.07 7.02 -9.98
CA VAL A 278 15.80 7.74 -8.72
C VAL A 278 14.32 7.69 -8.37
N GLU A 279 13.99 7.50 -7.09
CA GLU A 279 12.62 7.56 -6.59
C GLU A 279 12.20 9.01 -6.35
N LEU A 280 11.45 9.57 -7.31
CA LEU A 280 10.92 10.94 -7.21
C LEU A 280 9.67 11.04 -6.34
N LEU A 281 8.79 10.03 -6.43
CA LEU A 281 7.58 9.92 -5.63
C LEU A 281 7.77 8.72 -4.70
N CYS A 282 7.79 8.96 -3.40
CA CYS A 282 7.94 7.93 -2.39
C CYS A 282 6.99 8.19 -1.22
N THR A 283 7.03 7.34 -0.19
CA THR A 283 6.17 7.46 1.01
C THR A 283 6.44 8.73 1.82
N ILE A 284 7.51 9.47 1.52
CA ILE A 284 7.83 10.76 2.11
C ILE A 284 7.48 11.85 1.10
N ASP A 285 6.75 12.86 1.59
CA ASP A 285 6.38 14.04 0.81
C ASP A 285 7.65 14.64 0.16
N PRO A 286 7.79 14.61 -1.18
CA PRO A 286 8.99 15.08 -1.86
C PRO A 286 9.17 16.60 -1.75
N PHE A 287 8.17 17.32 -1.23
CA PHE A 287 8.23 18.74 -0.92
C PHE A 287 8.52 19.03 0.56
N GLN A 288 8.61 18.01 1.42
CA GLN A 288 9.10 18.18 2.79
C GLN A 288 10.62 18.15 2.85
N GLU A 289 11.17 18.92 3.78
CA GLU A 289 12.61 19.03 4.00
C GLU A 289 13.22 17.64 4.28
N PRO A 290 14.37 17.30 3.67
CA PRO A 290 14.99 16.00 3.89
C PRO A 290 15.34 15.82 5.38
N ILE A 291 14.84 14.73 5.98
CA ILE A 291 14.91 14.48 7.44
C ILE A 291 16.35 14.53 7.97
N PHE A 292 17.34 14.18 7.14
CA PHE A 292 18.75 14.11 7.52
C PHE A 292 19.60 15.30 7.04
N ALA A 293 19.16 16.03 6.00
CA ALA A 293 19.98 17.07 5.41
C ALA A 293 20.09 18.30 6.34
N SER A 294 19.07 18.56 7.16
CA SER A 294 19.02 19.64 8.17
C SER A 294 20.27 19.74 9.05
N ASP A 295 20.91 18.61 9.31
CA ASP A 295 22.00 18.51 10.28
C ASP A 295 23.40 18.62 9.63
N VAL A 296 23.49 18.54 8.30
CA VAL A 296 24.78 18.39 7.59
C VAL A 296 25.00 19.34 6.42
N VAL A 297 23.96 20.01 5.88
CA VAL A 297 24.10 20.98 4.78
C VAL A 297 23.74 22.40 5.24
N PRO A 298 24.71 23.32 5.42
CA PRO A 298 24.47 24.64 6.02
C PRO A 298 23.58 25.63 5.22
N ALA A 299 23.14 25.28 4.00
CA ALA A 299 22.44 26.18 3.08
C ALA A 299 21.25 25.49 2.36
N LEU A 300 20.35 24.88 3.14
CA LEU A 300 19.22 24.08 2.66
C LEU A 300 18.01 24.77 2.04
N PRO A 301 17.64 26.03 2.38
CA PRO A 301 16.42 26.65 1.83
C PRO A 301 16.39 26.83 0.29
N VAL A 302 17.45 26.40 -0.41
CA VAL A 302 17.70 26.58 -1.84
C VAL A 302 18.02 25.26 -2.56
N ASN A 303 17.83 24.11 -1.89
CA ASN A 303 18.33 22.81 -2.34
C ASN A 303 17.37 21.65 -1.98
N SER A 304 16.12 21.76 -2.42
CA SER A 304 15.22 20.59 -2.43
C SER A 304 15.84 19.47 -3.30
N GLY A 305 15.47 18.21 -3.08
CA GLY A 305 15.92 17.11 -3.96
C GLY A 305 15.62 17.38 -5.44
N LEU A 306 14.51 18.07 -5.73
CA LEU A 306 14.15 18.55 -7.06
C LEU A 306 15.12 19.61 -7.60
N ASP A 307 15.55 20.58 -6.78
CA ASP A 307 16.57 21.58 -7.19
C ASP A 307 17.91 20.91 -7.51
N LEU A 308 18.27 19.85 -6.78
CA LEU A 308 19.49 19.09 -7.03
C LEU A 308 19.42 18.34 -8.37
N TYR A 309 18.27 17.72 -8.67
CA TYR A 309 18.02 17.02 -9.94
C TYR A 309 18.14 17.96 -11.14
N TYR A 310 17.49 19.12 -11.11
CA TYR A 310 17.54 20.10 -12.21
C TYR A 310 18.90 20.81 -12.34
N ARG A 311 19.77 20.78 -11.32
CA ARG A 311 21.15 21.31 -11.41
C ARG A 311 22.16 20.30 -11.98
N LEU A 312 21.83 19.00 -11.98
CA LEU A 312 22.71 17.92 -12.43
C LEU A 312 22.40 17.44 -13.86
N LEU A 313 21.32 17.93 -14.46
CA LEU A 313 21.02 17.84 -15.90
C LEU A 313 21.62 19.03 -16.67
#